data_AF-A0A164B3D2-F1
#
_entry.id   AF-A0A164B3D2-F1
#
_cell.length_a   1.000
_cell.length_b   1.000
_cell.length_c   1.000
_cell.angle_alpha   90.00
_cell.angle_beta   90.00
_cell.angle_gamma   90.00
#
_symmetry.space_group_name_H-M   'P 1'
#
loop_
_entity.id
_entity.type
_entity.pdbx_description
1 polymer ?
#
loop_
_entity_poly.entity_id
_entity_poly.type
_entity_poly.pdbx_seq_one_letter_code
_entity_poly.pdbx_strand_id
1 'polypeptide(L)'
;MDNNRTYWLNSRYHRLRDALTAQRIGSSHKPASKPPAWIDAIDLLKDIDHQAHLWEPAWPVSDCDDWPTVQRLRQVDLRKWRPQDVTLITTITGDLARFIARIDQLFAAAPKTLPDKCPQCGNSETRRRVDDGGVTATSRVPALQITDDGCTCQHCKAHWPPDRLVFLGRVLGYRIEGVIET
;
A
#
# COMPACT_ATOMS: atom_id res chain seq x y z
N MET A 1 10.86 33.75 21.57
CA MET A 1 10.26 32.50 22.09
C MET A 1 9.51 31.88 20.94
N ASP A 2 10.20 31.03 20.17
CA ASP A 2 9.69 30.56 18.89
C ASP A 2 8.67 29.43 19.11
N ASN A 3 7.42 29.73 18.79
CA ASN A 3 6.29 28.80 18.80
C ASN A 3 6.53 27.71 17.75
N ASN A 4 7.04 26.56 18.17
CA ASN A 4 7.08 25.35 17.37
C ASN A 4 5.64 24.79 17.23
N ARG A 5 4.81 25.44 16.42
CA ARG A 5 3.47 24.94 16.07
C ARG A 5 3.61 23.79 15.08
N THR A 6 3.46 22.56 15.58
CA THR A 6 3.35 21.37 14.73
C THR A 6 2.03 21.43 13.95
N TYR A 7 2.11 21.60 12.63
CA TYR A 7 0.96 21.53 11.73
C TYR A 7 0.82 20.11 11.19
N TRP A 8 -0.33 19.47 11.43
CA TRP A 8 -0.62 18.12 10.97
C TRP A 8 -1.31 18.16 9.59
N LEU A 9 -0.72 17.49 8.60
CA LEU A 9 -1.34 17.27 7.29
C LEU A 9 -2.42 16.18 7.34
N ASN A 10 -3.26 16.11 6.31
CA ASN A 10 -4.24 15.04 6.15
C ASN A 10 -3.53 13.67 6.17
N SER A 11 -3.87 12.85 7.16
CA SER A 11 -3.22 11.56 7.35
C SER A 11 -3.67 10.54 6.29
N ARG A 12 -2.84 9.52 6.03
CA ARG A 12 -3.22 8.40 5.15
C ARG A 12 -4.47 7.66 5.66
N TYR A 13 -4.72 7.73 6.96
CA TYR A 13 -5.94 7.23 7.58
C TYR A 13 -7.19 8.00 7.11
N HIS A 14 -7.11 9.33 6.99
CA HIS A 14 -8.20 10.13 6.39
C HIS A 14 -8.47 9.69 4.96
N ARG A 15 -7.42 9.54 4.13
CA ARG A 15 -7.58 9.04 2.75
C ARG A 15 -8.29 7.69 2.69
N LEU A 16 -7.96 6.77 3.61
CA LEU A 16 -8.62 5.46 3.72
C LEU A 16 -10.11 5.59 4.07
N ARG A 17 -10.44 6.42 5.08
CA ARG A 17 -11.82 6.69 5.52
C ARG A 17 -12.64 7.35 4.40
N ASP A 18 -12.08 8.37 3.75
CA ASP A 18 -12.73 9.10 2.66
C ASP A 18 -13.04 8.16 1.49
N ALA A 19 -12.10 7.29 1.11
CA ALA A 19 -12.30 6.32 0.03
C ALA A 19 -13.47 5.35 0.30
N LEU A 20 -13.63 4.90 1.54
CA LEU A 20 -14.77 4.05 1.93
C LEU A 20 -16.10 4.79 1.84
N THR A 21 -16.14 6.09 2.16
CA THR A 21 -17.36 6.90 2.03
C THR A 21 -17.70 7.20 0.57
N ALA A 22 -16.69 7.48 -0.26
CA ALA A 22 -16.87 7.80 -1.68
C ALA A 22 -17.36 6.61 -2.51
N GLN A 23 -16.99 5.38 -2.13
CA GLN A 23 -17.39 4.16 -2.85
C GLN A 23 -18.91 3.94 -2.89
N ARG A 24 -19.67 4.56 -1.99
CA ARG A 24 -21.14 4.50 -1.97
C ARG A 24 -21.82 5.27 -3.12
N ILE A 25 -21.10 6.12 -3.86
CA ILE A 25 -21.72 7.05 -4.84
C ILE A 25 -21.70 6.51 -6.29
N GLY A 26 -20.98 5.40 -6.56
CA GLY A 26 -20.75 4.90 -7.92
C GLY A 26 -21.28 3.48 -8.19
N SER A 27 -22.57 3.20 -8.00
CA SER A 27 -23.16 1.92 -8.40
C SER A 27 -23.48 1.90 -9.90
N SER A 28 -22.50 1.53 -10.73
CA SER A 28 -22.71 1.23 -12.16
C SER A 28 -23.50 -0.08 -12.33
N HIS A 29 -24.59 -0.03 -13.09
CA HIS A 29 -25.54 -1.12 -13.42
C HIS A 29 -24.95 -2.28 -14.26
N LYS A 30 -23.84 -2.89 -13.85
CA LYS A 30 -23.37 -4.16 -14.45
C LYS A 30 -23.36 -5.24 -13.37
N PRO A 31 -24.03 -6.39 -13.57
CA PRO A 31 -24.01 -7.50 -12.63
C PRO A 31 -22.64 -8.18 -12.71
N ALA A 32 -21.68 -7.65 -11.95
CA ALA A 32 -20.48 -8.35 -11.55
C ALA A 32 -20.53 -8.44 -10.03
N SER A 33 -20.30 -9.64 -9.49
CA SER A 33 -20.21 -9.90 -8.05
C SER A 33 -18.96 -9.24 -7.46
N LYS A 34 -18.91 -7.91 -7.46
CA LYS A 34 -18.00 -7.16 -6.60
C LYS A 34 -18.67 -7.08 -5.24
N PRO A 35 -18.00 -7.50 -4.14
CA PRO A 35 -18.57 -7.34 -2.82
C PRO A 35 -18.97 -5.87 -2.63
N PRO A 36 -20.11 -5.59 -1.97
CA PRO A 36 -20.65 -4.24 -1.82
C PRO A 36 -19.75 -3.30 -0.99
N ALA A 37 -18.66 -3.82 -0.44
CA ALA A 37 -17.70 -3.10 0.37
C ALA A 37 -16.27 -3.53 -0.01
N TRP A 38 -15.33 -2.57 0.06
CA TRP A 38 -13.90 -2.84 -0.03
C TRP A 38 -13.41 -3.51 1.27
N ILE A 39 -13.63 -4.83 1.36
CA ILE A 39 -13.40 -5.63 2.57
C ILE A 39 -11.99 -5.44 3.11
N ASP A 40 -10.96 -5.51 2.26
CA ASP A 40 -9.57 -5.32 2.65
C ASP A 40 -9.30 -3.97 3.33
N ALA A 41 -9.94 -2.90 2.84
CA ALA A 41 -9.82 -1.57 3.41
C ALA A 41 -10.53 -1.47 4.77
N ILE A 42 -11.68 -2.14 4.93
CA ILE A 42 -12.40 -2.21 6.21
C ILE A 42 -11.59 -2.98 7.25
N ASP A 43 -11.02 -4.12 6.88
CA ASP A 43 -10.25 -4.94 7.81
C ASP A 43 -8.95 -4.24 8.21
N LEU A 44 -8.26 -3.59 7.26
CA LEU A 44 -7.11 -2.74 7.60
C LEU A 44 -7.49 -1.60 8.55
N LEU A 45 -8.64 -0.99 8.35
CA LEU A 45 -9.12 0.08 9.23
C LEU A 45 -9.42 -0.44 10.65
N LYS A 46 -10.03 -1.61 10.77
CA LYS A 46 -10.23 -2.27 12.07
C LYS A 46 -8.90 -2.61 12.76
N ASP A 47 -7.93 -3.13 12.00
CA ASP A 47 -6.59 -3.43 12.53
C ASP A 47 -5.92 -2.18 13.11
N ILE A 48 -5.97 -1.06 12.37
CA ILE A 48 -5.39 0.21 12.80
C ILE A 48 -6.13 0.74 14.04
N ASP A 49 -7.47 0.74 14.03
CA ASP A 49 -8.28 1.23 15.13
C ASP A 49 -8.05 0.42 16.42
N HIS A 50 -7.97 -0.91 16.28
CA HIS A 50 -7.66 -1.81 17.38
C HIS A 50 -6.26 -1.55 17.95
N GLN A 51 -5.25 -1.48 17.09
CA GLN A 51 -3.86 -1.28 17.53
C GLN A 51 -3.67 0.11 18.17
N ALA A 52 -4.26 1.16 17.60
CA ALA A 52 -4.23 2.50 18.19
C ALA A 52 -4.91 2.54 19.56
N HIS A 53 -5.99 1.78 19.75
CA HIS A 53 -6.64 1.63 21.05
C HIS A 53 -5.74 0.90 22.06
N LEU A 54 -4.97 -0.12 21.65
CA LEU A 54 -4.04 -0.79 22.55
C LEU A 54 -2.89 0.12 23.00
N TRP A 55 -2.37 0.99 22.13
CA TRP A 55 -1.27 1.91 22.46
C TRP A 55 -1.67 3.07 23.36
N GLU A 56 -2.89 3.55 23.20
CA GLU A 56 -3.49 4.58 24.02
C GLU A 56 -4.92 4.15 24.34
N PRO A 57 -5.15 3.38 25.43
CA PRO A 57 -6.48 2.91 25.80
C PRO A 57 -7.38 4.04 26.29
N ALA A 58 -6.79 5.02 26.98
CA ALA A 58 -7.52 6.17 27.48
C ALA A 58 -8.07 6.95 26.29
N TRP A 59 -9.36 7.25 26.34
CA TRP A 59 -9.96 8.08 25.31
C TRP A 59 -9.40 9.51 25.43
N PRO A 60 -8.89 10.11 24.34
CA PRO A 60 -8.49 11.49 24.39
C PRO A 60 -9.71 12.36 24.68
N VAL A 61 -9.68 13.10 25.79
CA VAL A 61 -10.67 14.15 26.14
C VAL A 61 -10.38 15.42 25.33
N SER A 62 -10.19 15.27 24.02
CA SER A 62 -9.79 16.36 23.13
C SER A 62 -11.00 16.84 22.35
N ASP A 63 -11.31 18.14 22.43
CA ASP A 63 -12.37 18.81 21.67
C ASP A 63 -12.04 18.98 20.17
N CYS A 64 -11.20 18.11 19.60
CA CYS A 64 -10.89 18.18 18.17
C CYS A 64 -11.87 17.33 17.36
N ASP A 65 -12.40 17.92 16.28
CA ASP A 65 -13.33 17.29 15.35
C ASP A 65 -12.59 16.37 14.35
N ASP A 66 -11.91 15.36 14.89
CA ASP A 66 -11.09 14.41 14.13
C ASP A 66 -11.40 12.97 14.56
N TRP A 67 -11.05 11.98 13.74
CA TRP A 67 -11.30 10.58 14.03
C TRP A 67 -10.57 10.12 15.30
N PRO A 68 -11.21 9.32 16.17
CA PRO A 68 -10.64 8.86 17.42
C PRO A 68 -9.24 8.25 17.32
N THR A 69 -9.04 7.45 16.28
CA THR A 69 -7.76 6.81 15.97
C THR A 69 -6.66 7.83 15.71
N VAL A 70 -6.96 8.90 14.97
CA VAL A 70 -6.00 9.99 14.71
C VAL A 70 -5.67 10.71 16.02
N GLN A 71 -6.68 10.96 16.87
CA GLN A 71 -6.46 11.57 18.17
C GLN A 71 -5.57 10.71 19.08
N ARG A 72 -5.80 9.39 19.14
CA ARG A 72 -4.95 8.45 19.89
C ARG A 72 -3.51 8.49 19.39
N LEU A 73 -3.30 8.45 18.09
CA LEU A 73 -1.95 8.52 17.50
C LEU A 73 -1.24 9.85 17.82
N ARG A 74 -1.96 10.97 17.83
CA ARG A 74 -1.42 12.26 18.29
C ARG A 74 -1.02 12.23 19.77
N GLN A 75 -1.79 11.58 20.63
CA GLN A 75 -1.41 11.43 22.04
C GLN A 75 -0.17 10.55 22.21
N VAL A 76 -0.05 9.47 21.43
CA VAL A 76 1.16 8.62 21.41
C VAL A 76 2.38 9.43 20.98
N ASP A 77 2.25 10.31 19.98
CA ASP A 77 3.33 11.19 19.51
C ASP A 77 3.74 12.23 20.57
N LEU A 78 2.75 12.84 21.25
CA LEU A 78 2.99 13.84 22.31
C LEU A 78 3.50 13.23 23.62
N ARG A 79 3.45 11.90 23.78
CA ARG A 79 3.85 11.21 24.99
C ARG A 79 5.35 11.43 25.24
N LYS A 80 5.70 11.72 26.50
CA LYS A 80 7.09 11.74 26.93
C LYS A 80 7.58 10.31 27.12
N TRP A 81 8.57 9.91 26.35
CA TRP A 81 9.18 8.60 26.42
C TRP A 81 10.41 8.59 27.32
N ARG A 82 10.62 7.49 28.04
CA ARG A 82 11.84 7.27 28.83
C ARG A 82 12.86 6.51 27.97
N PRO A 83 14.17 6.60 28.26
CA PRO A 83 15.19 5.89 27.49
C PRO A 83 15.00 4.35 27.45
N GLN A 84 14.34 3.75 28.44
CA GLN A 84 14.02 2.32 28.45
C GLN A 84 12.89 1.92 27.48
N ASP A 85 12.13 2.86 26.94
CA ASP A 85 10.96 2.58 26.10
C ASP A 85 11.32 2.33 24.62
N VAL A 86 12.62 2.30 24.28
CA VAL A 86 13.13 2.17 22.91
C VAL A 86 12.51 0.96 22.18
N THR A 87 12.38 -0.18 22.84
CA THR A 87 11.78 -1.38 22.25
C THR A 87 10.30 -1.14 21.89
N LEU A 88 9.55 -0.47 22.77
CA LEU A 88 8.14 -0.16 22.54
C LEU A 88 7.98 0.82 21.37
N ILE A 89 8.78 1.88 21.35
CA ILE A 89 8.78 2.86 20.25
C ILE A 89 9.12 2.18 18.92
N THR A 90 10.10 1.28 18.91
CA THR A 90 10.51 0.54 17.71
C THR A 90 9.36 -0.35 17.20
N THR A 91 8.64 -1.02 18.09
CA THR A 91 7.46 -1.81 17.72
C THR A 91 6.34 -0.94 17.16
N ILE A 92 6.00 0.17 17.84
CA ILE A 92 4.95 1.10 17.39
C ILE A 92 5.29 1.67 16.01
N THR A 93 6.52 2.14 15.82
CA THR A 93 6.97 2.71 14.54
C THR A 93 7.01 1.66 13.42
N GLY A 94 7.41 0.43 13.72
CA GLY A 94 7.36 -0.69 12.76
C GLY A 94 5.94 -1.05 12.35
N ASP A 95 5.01 -1.12 13.30
CA ASP A 95 3.59 -1.34 13.02
C ASP A 95 2.99 -0.20 12.18
N LEU A 96 3.30 1.06 12.51
CA LEU A 96 2.87 2.23 11.74
C LEU A 96 3.41 2.18 10.31
N ALA A 97 4.69 1.86 10.11
CA ALA A 97 5.28 1.71 8.78
C ALA A 97 4.58 0.60 7.97
N ARG A 98 4.26 -0.53 8.62
CA ARG A 98 3.49 -1.61 8.00
C ARG A 98 2.09 -1.15 7.59
N PHE A 99 1.37 -0.42 8.43
CA PHE A 99 0.05 0.10 8.09
C PHE A 99 0.12 1.10 6.93
N ILE A 100 1.07 2.01 6.97
CA ILE A 100 1.38 2.98 5.91
C ILE A 100 1.61 2.28 4.57
N ALA A 101 2.41 1.20 4.54
CA ALA A 101 2.66 0.40 3.35
C ALA A 101 1.41 -0.34 2.85
N ARG A 102 0.61 -0.93 3.76
CA ARG A 102 -0.66 -1.59 3.41
C ARG A 102 -1.65 -0.59 2.82
N ILE A 103 -1.77 0.61 3.38
CA ILE A 103 -2.63 1.67 2.84
C ILE A 103 -2.18 2.05 1.43
N ASP A 104 -0.88 2.30 1.22
CA ASP A 104 -0.38 2.63 -0.13
C ASP A 104 -0.65 1.51 -1.11
N GLN A 105 -0.49 0.26 -0.70
CA GLN A 105 -0.73 -0.90 -1.55
C GLN A 105 -2.21 -1.04 -1.94
N LEU A 106 -3.16 -0.66 -1.08
CA LEU A 106 -4.57 -0.61 -1.43
C LEU A 106 -4.85 0.41 -2.53
N PHE A 107 -4.18 1.56 -2.50
CA PHE A 107 -4.35 2.63 -3.50
C PHE A 107 -3.43 2.50 -4.70
N ALA A 108 -2.44 1.59 -4.66
CA ALA A 108 -1.53 1.36 -5.75
C ALA A 108 -2.30 0.81 -6.97
N ALA A 109 -1.96 1.30 -8.15
CA ALA A 109 -2.48 0.73 -9.38
C ALA A 109 -2.10 -0.75 -9.45
N ALA A 110 -3.04 -1.59 -9.92
CA ALA A 110 -2.74 -3.00 -10.14
C ALA A 110 -1.51 -3.10 -11.05
N PRO A 111 -0.47 -3.84 -10.65
CA PRO A 111 0.75 -3.90 -11.43
C PRO A 111 0.46 -4.54 -12.78
N LYS A 112 0.93 -3.90 -13.85
CA LYS A 112 0.76 -4.42 -15.20
C LYS A 112 1.76 -5.55 -15.40
N THR A 113 1.31 -6.72 -15.80
CA THR A 113 2.18 -7.87 -16.06
C THR A 113 2.28 -8.12 -17.56
N LEU A 114 3.44 -8.63 -18.00
CA LEU A 114 3.63 -9.09 -19.38
C LEU A 114 3.64 -10.62 -19.38
N PRO A 115 2.96 -11.28 -20.34
CA PRO A 115 2.93 -12.73 -20.45
C PRO A 115 4.25 -13.33 -20.98
N ASP A 116 5.18 -12.49 -21.44
CA ASP A 116 6.40 -12.90 -22.10
C ASP A 116 7.44 -13.52 -21.15
N LYS A 117 8.35 -14.31 -21.75
CA LYS A 117 9.51 -14.84 -21.05
C LYS A 117 10.48 -13.70 -20.73
N CYS A 118 11.05 -13.74 -19.54
CA CYS A 118 12.15 -12.86 -19.18
C CYS A 118 13.34 -13.08 -20.13
N PRO A 119 13.85 -12.04 -20.82
CA PRO A 119 14.96 -12.22 -21.75
C PRO A 119 16.28 -12.56 -21.05
N GLN A 120 16.40 -12.27 -19.74
CA GLN A 120 17.60 -12.57 -18.95
C GLN A 120 17.64 -14.02 -18.46
N CYS A 121 16.51 -14.59 -18.02
CA CYS A 121 16.47 -15.93 -17.41
C CYS A 121 15.58 -16.95 -18.13
N GLY A 122 14.84 -16.55 -19.15
CA GLY A 122 13.97 -17.41 -19.95
C GLY A 122 12.65 -17.83 -19.28
N ASN A 123 12.44 -17.52 -17.99
CA ASN A 123 11.21 -17.91 -17.29
C ASN A 123 10.04 -16.99 -17.66
N SER A 124 8.88 -17.59 -17.97
CA SER A 124 7.60 -16.90 -18.22
C SER A 124 6.79 -16.68 -16.95
N GLU A 125 6.96 -17.52 -15.94
CA GLU A 125 6.17 -17.51 -14.71
C GLU A 125 7.07 -17.65 -13.49
N THR A 126 6.61 -17.09 -12.37
CA THR A 126 7.16 -17.33 -11.04
C THR A 126 6.06 -17.76 -10.08
N ARG A 127 6.45 -18.47 -9.03
CA ARG A 127 5.55 -18.89 -7.96
C ARG A 127 5.54 -17.82 -6.88
N ARG A 128 4.38 -17.21 -6.65
CA ARG A 128 4.16 -16.25 -5.57
C ARG A 128 3.29 -16.88 -4.50
N ARG A 129 3.77 -16.83 -3.26
CA ARG A 129 2.98 -17.15 -2.08
C ARG A 129 1.94 -16.05 -1.90
N VAL A 130 0.68 -16.44 -1.83
CA VAL A 130 -0.43 -15.56 -1.49
C VAL A 130 -1.01 -16.11 -0.20
N ASP A 131 -1.03 -15.28 0.83
CA ASP A 131 -1.68 -15.60 2.09
C ASP A 131 -3.08 -14.99 2.04
N ASP A 132 -4.08 -15.82 1.78
CA ASP A 132 -5.49 -15.45 1.73
C ASP A 132 -6.22 -16.16 2.88
N GLY A 133 -6.67 -15.39 3.88
CA GLY A 133 -7.49 -15.91 4.98
C GLY A 133 -6.87 -17.06 5.81
N GLY A 134 -5.54 -17.21 5.83
CA GLY A 134 -4.84 -18.27 6.58
C GLY A 134 -4.52 -19.53 5.77
N VAL A 135 -4.93 -19.60 4.49
CA VAL A 135 -4.49 -20.64 3.56
C VAL A 135 -3.30 -20.12 2.77
N THR A 136 -2.15 -20.76 2.95
CA THR A 136 -1.00 -20.51 2.07
C THR A 136 -1.23 -21.19 0.73
N ALA A 137 -1.58 -20.40 -0.28
CA ALA A 137 -1.67 -20.85 -1.65
C ALA A 137 -0.45 -20.39 -2.45
N THR A 138 -0.03 -21.21 -3.42
CA THR A 138 0.99 -20.82 -4.40
C THR A 138 0.30 -20.45 -5.71
N SER A 139 0.34 -19.18 -6.07
CA SER A 139 -0.16 -18.69 -7.36
C SER A 139 0.98 -18.64 -8.37
N ARG A 140 0.68 -18.95 -9.64
CA ARG A 140 1.60 -18.68 -10.74
C ARG A 140 1.32 -17.28 -11.25
N VAL A 141 2.33 -16.43 -11.23
CA VAL A 141 2.25 -15.06 -11.73
C VAL A 141 3.27 -14.87 -12.86
N PRO A 142 2.99 -14.03 -13.86
CA PRO A 142 3.95 -13.77 -14.93
C PRO A 142 5.29 -13.28 -14.37
N ALA A 143 6.38 -13.66 -15.04
CA ALA A 143 7.72 -13.34 -14.58
C ALA A 143 8.03 -11.85 -14.72
N LEU A 144 7.42 -11.14 -15.67
CA LEU A 144 7.67 -9.72 -15.93
C LEU A 144 6.54 -8.84 -15.37
N GLN A 145 6.92 -7.88 -14.54
CA GLN A 145 6.00 -6.92 -13.91
C GLN A 145 6.47 -5.50 -14.19
N ILE A 146 5.56 -4.64 -14.65
CA ILE A 146 5.78 -3.23 -14.91
C ILE A 146 5.18 -2.42 -13.75
N THR A 147 6.00 -1.54 -13.20
CA THR A 147 5.69 -0.52 -12.20
C THR A 147 6.14 0.85 -12.71
N ASP A 148 5.87 1.92 -11.96
CA ASP A 148 6.29 3.27 -12.34
C ASP A 148 7.82 3.39 -12.44
N ASP A 149 8.55 2.61 -11.64
CA ASP A 149 10.01 2.54 -11.66
C ASP A 149 10.60 1.70 -12.82
N GLY A 150 9.78 1.13 -13.71
CA GLY A 150 10.22 0.31 -14.83
C GLY A 150 9.69 -1.12 -14.80
N CYS A 151 10.37 -2.04 -15.49
CA CYS A 151 10.01 -3.46 -15.55
C CYS A 151 10.98 -4.30 -14.71
N THR A 152 10.46 -5.20 -13.89
CA THR A 152 11.27 -6.10 -13.07
C THR A 152 10.85 -7.55 -13.24
N CYS A 153 11.83 -8.43 -13.40
CA CYS A 153 11.61 -9.87 -13.38
C CYS A 153 11.41 -10.35 -11.94
N GLN A 154 10.24 -10.92 -11.65
CA GLN A 154 9.91 -11.45 -10.34
C GLN A 154 10.70 -12.72 -9.98
N HIS A 155 11.27 -13.41 -10.98
CA HIS A 155 12.12 -14.59 -10.79
C HIS A 155 13.60 -14.25 -10.56
N CYS A 156 14.28 -13.65 -11.55
CA CYS A 156 15.72 -13.38 -11.46
C CYS A 156 16.09 -11.98 -10.95
N LYS A 157 15.09 -11.14 -10.66
CA LYS A 157 15.25 -9.75 -10.21
C LYS A 157 15.99 -8.82 -11.18
N ALA A 158 16.16 -9.23 -12.44
CA ALA A 158 16.59 -8.33 -13.50
C ALA A 158 15.63 -7.14 -13.61
N HIS A 159 16.19 -5.93 -13.71
CA HIS A 159 15.45 -4.68 -13.70
C HIS A 159 15.77 -3.87 -14.96
N TRP A 160 14.73 -3.40 -15.64
CA TRP A 160 14.79 -2.50 -16.78
C TRP A 160 14.15 -1.18 -16.37
N PRO A 161 14.95 -0.12 -16.13
CA PRO A 161 14.43 1.18 -15.76
C PRO A 161 13.58 1.80 -16.89
N PRO A 162 12.82 2.88 -16.62
CA PRO A 162 11.83 3.43 -17.55
C PRO A 162 12.40 3.79 -18.93
N ASP A 163 13.63 4.31 -18.97
CA ASP A 163 14.41 4.64 -20.17
C ASP A 163 14.70 3.42 -21.06
N ARG A 164 14.71 2.21 -20.49
CA ARG A 164 14.97 0.96 -21.21
C ARG A 164 13.73 0.15 -21.55
N LEU A 165 12.53 0.62 -21.20
CA LEU A 165 11.29 -0.10 -21.49
C LEU A 165 11.02 -0.24 -22.99
N VAL A 166 11.37 0.78 -23.78
CA VAL A 166 11.25 0.74 -25.24
C VAL A 166 12.15 -0.35 -25.82
N PHE A 167 13.40 -0.41 -25.35
CA PHE A 167 14.33 -1.46 -25.76
C PHE A 167 13.82 -2.86 -25.37
N LEU A 168 13.33 -3.02 -24.14
CA LEU A 168 12.73 -4.27 -23.69
C LEU A 168 11.53 -4.67 -24.57
N GLY A 169 10.64 -3.72 -24.90
CA GLY A 169 9.51 -3.97 -25.78
C GLY A 169 9.92 -4.51 -27.15
N ARG A 170 10.98 -3.95 -27.74
CA ARG A 170 11.56 -4.44 -29.01
C ARG A 170 12.13 -5.86 -28.88
N VAL A 171 12.84 -6.16 -27.79
CA VAL A 171 13.38 -7.51 -27.53
C VAL A 171 12.27 -8.54 -27.40
N LEU A 172 11.14 -8.15 -26.81
CA LEU A 172 9.96 -9.01 -26.66
C LEU A 172 9.09 -9.07 -27.94
N GLY A 173 9.40 -8.29 -28.98
CA GLY A 173 8.68 -8.30 -30.25
C GLY A 173 7.45 -7.38 -30.31
N TYR A 174 7.27 -6.49 -29.34
CA TYR A 174 6.21 -5.48 -29.39
C TYR A 174 6.55 -4.38 -30.40
N ARG A 175 5.58 -4.01 -31.24
CA ARG A 175 5.65 -2.80 -32.06
C ARG A 175 5.22 -1.61 -31.22
N ILE A 176 6.11 -0.66 -31.06
CA ILE A 176 5.90 0.51 -30.22
C ILE A 176 5.47 1.65 -31.14
N GLU A 177 4.16 1.84 -31.30
CA GLU A 177 3.60 2.98 -32.02
C GLU A 177 3.35 4.13 -31.02
N GLY A 178 3.92 5.31 -31.28
CA GLY A 178 3.60 6.54 -30.54
C GLY A 178 4.52 6.92 -29.37
N VAL A 179 5.70 6.32 -29.21
CA VAL A 179 6.71 6.80 -28.23
C VAL A 179 7.70 7.73 -28.92
N ILE A 180 7.77 8.99 -28.47
CA ILE A 180 8.75 9.97 -28.93
C ILE A 180 10.06 9.64 -28.21
N GLU A 181 11.04 9.12 -28.95
CA GLU A 181 12.42 9.01 -28.46
C GLU A 181 12.98 10.45 -28.35
N THR A 182 13.23 10.92 -27.12
CA THR A 182 13.97 12.15 -26.84
C THR A 182 15.41 11.84 -26.48
#